data_AF-A0A940P0G3-F1
#
_entry.id   AF-A0A940P0G3-F1
#
_cell.length_a   1.000
_cell.length_b   1.000
_cell.length_c   1.000
_cell.angle_alpha   90.00
_cell.angle_beta   90.00
_cell.angle_gamma   90.00
#
_symmetry.space_group_name_H-M   'P 1'
#
loop_
_entity.id
_entity.type
_entity.pdbx_description
1 polymer ?
#
loop_
_entity_poly.entity_id
_entity_poly.type
_entity_poly.pdbx_seq_one_letter_code
_entity_poly.pdbx_strand_id
1 'polypeptide(L)'
;MHKLHIESAPHTHGNASASSMMLLVIIALLPAAITGIFNYGTQAAMLLFVSIGSAFVTEALMTLIFRHRMTVRDLSAVVTGLILGMLLPPDLEPWKAALGSVLAIAIKQFFGGIGKN
;
A
#
# COMPACT_ATOMS: atom_id res chain seq x y z
N MET A 1 11.58 -28.74 45.63
CA MET A 1 11.39 -27.46 44.89
C MET A 1 10.66 -27.76 43.60
N HIS A 2 9.41 -27.30 43.48
CA HIS A 2 8.59 -27.54 42.30
C HIS A 2 9.03 -26.58 41.18
N LYS A 3 9.49 -27.12 40.05
CA LYS A 3 9.91 -26.31 38.90
C LYS A 3 8.64 -25.87 38.16
N LEU A 4 8.27 -24.60 38.29
CA LEU A 4 7.16 -24.03 37.54
C LEU A 4 7.64 -23.74 36.12
N HIS A 5 7.05 -24.42 35.13
CA HIS A 5 7.25 -24.11 33.71
C HIS A 5 6.50 -22.82 33.41
N ILE A 6 7.22 -21.71 33.30
CA ILE A 6 6.67 -20.43 32.84
C ILE A 6 6.73 -20.48 31.32
N GLU A 7 5.72 -21.06 30.69
CA GLU A 7 5.53 -20.89 29.25
C GLU A 7 4.76 -19.58 29.02
N SER A 8 5.34 -18.72 28.19
CA SER A 8 4.63 -17.55 27.66
C SER A 8 3.32 -18.01 27.02
N ALA A 9 2.23 -17.25 27.26
CA ALA A 9 0.93 -17.53 26.68
C ALA A 9 1.06 -17.84 25.18
N PRO A 10 0.32 -18.82 24.64
CA PRO A 10 0.42 -19.17 23.23
C PRO A 10 -0.11 -17.98 22.43
N HIS A 11 0.79 -17.06 22.09
CA HIS A 11 0.59 -16.14 21.00
C HIS A 11 0.55 -17.02 19.76
N THR A 12 -0.67 -17.44 19.40
CA THR A 12 -0.95 -18.10 18.14
C THR A 12 -0.47 -17.15 17.05
N HIS A 13 0.70 -17.46 16.48
CA HIS A 13 1.15 -16.89 15.25
C HIS A 13 0.12 -17.29 14.19
N GLY A 14 -0.89 -16.43 13.97
CA GLY A 14 -1.80 -16.61 12.86
C GLY A 14 -0.96 -16.64 11.58
N ASN A 15 -1.20 -17.62 10.71
CA ASN A 15 -0.53 -17.78 9.41
C ASN A 15 -0.84 -16.64 8.42
N ALA A 16 -1.31 -15.48 8.89
CA ALA A 16 -1.64 -14.32 8.08
C ALA A 16 -0.34 -13.62 7.66
N SER A 17 0.04 -13.80 6.39
CA SER A 17 1.11 -13.01 5.79
C SER A 17 0.68 -11.55 5.63
N ALA A 18 1.63 -10.62 5.71
CA ALA A 18 1.39 -9.20 5.45
C ALA A 18 0.70 -8.97 4.10
N SER A 19 1.07 -9.73 3.07
CA SER A 19 0.46 -9.66 1.74
C SER A 19 -1.01 -10.09 1.75
N SER A 20 -1.38 -11.09 2.57
CA SER A 20 -2.78 -11.53 2.73
C SER A 20 -3.62 -10.44 3.41
N MET A 21 -3.06 -9.77 4.42
CA MET A 21 -3.73 -8.66 5.09
C MET A 21 -3.94 -7.48 4.14
N MET A 22 -2.92 -7.10 3.37
CA MET A 22 -3.02 -6.01 2.38
C MET A 22 -4.01 -6.34 1.26
N LEU A 23 -4.11 -7.61 0.85
CA LEU A 23 -5.12 -8.06 -0.11
C LEU A 23 -6.53 -7.87 0.44
N LEU A 24 -6.77 -8.23 1.71
CA LEU A 24 -8.06 -7.97 2.38
C LEU A 24 -8.40 -6.48 2.40
N VAL A 25 -7.42 -5.60 2.65
CA VAL A 25 -7.60 -4.15 2.58
C VAL A 25 -8.01 -3.73 1.17
N ILE A 26 -7.35 -4.23 0.13
CA ILE A 26 -7.71 -3.93 -1.26
C ILE A 26 -9.16 -4.35 -1.52
N ILE A 27 -9.54 -5.58 -1.16
CA ILE A 27 -10.92 -6.07 -1.34
C ILE A 27 -11.92 -5.19 -0.59
N ALA A 28 -11.60 -4.75 0.63
CA ALA A 28 -12.45 -3.87 1.42
C ALA A 28 -12.60 -2.46 0.80
N LEU A 29 -11.58 -1.98 0.10
CA LEU A 29 -11.59 -0.68 -0.56
C LEU A 29 -12.24 -0.71 -1.96
N LEU A 30 -12.32 -1.88 -2.62
CA LEU A 30 -12.87 -2.00 -3.96
C LEU A 30 -14.29 -1.41 -4.10
N PRO A 31 -15.27 -1.70 -3.21
CA PRO A 31 -16.60 -1.12 -3.31
C PRO A 31 -16.58 0.41 -3.30
N ALA A 32 -15.76 1.00 -2.42
CA ALA A 32 -15.62 2.45 -2.31
C ALA A 32 -14.95 3.06 -3.56
N ALA A 33 -13.90 2.41 -4.09
CA ALA A 33 -13.25 2.85 -5.32
C ALA A 33 -14.21 2.77 -6.52
N ILE A 34 -15.00 1.71 -6.62
CA ILE A 34 -16.01 1.52 -7.67
C ILE A 34 -17.08 2.62 -7.59
N THR A 35 -17.64 2.87 -6.40
CA THR A 35 -18.62 3.97 -6.22
C THR A 35 -18.01 5.33 -6.54
N GLY A 36 -16.75 5.57 -6.19
CA GLY A 36 -16.02 6.78 -6.56
C GLY A 36 -15.94 6.96 -8.08
N ILE A 37 -15.60 5.90 -8.82
CA ILE A 37 -15.57 5.93 -10.29
C ILE A 37 -16.97 6.18 -10.87
N PHE A 38 -18.02 5.59 -10.31
CA PHE A 38 -19.39 5.84 -10.78
C PHE A 38 -19.87 7.28 -10.55
N ASN A 39 -19.48 7.89 -9.42
CA ASN A 39 -19.90 9.25 -9.08
C ASN A 39 -19.11 10.32 -9.85
N TYR A 40 -17.81 10.11 -10.06
CA TYR A 40 -16.90 11.10 -10.63
C TYR A 40 -16.44 10.77 -12.06
N GLY A 41 -16.87 9.63 -12.61
CA GLY A 41 -16.64 9.23 -13.99
C GLY A 41 -15.20 8.84 -14.31
N THR A 42 -14.81 9.09 -15.56
CA THR A 42 -13.53 8.64 -16.15
C THR A 42 -12.31 9.33 -15.55
N GLN A 43 -12.47 10.55 -15.03
CA GLN A 43 -11.39 11.31 -14.41
C GLN A 43 -10.86 10.60 -13.14
N ALA A 44 -11.77 10.16 -12.27
CA ALA A 44 -11.42 9.43 -11.06
C ALA A 44 -10.73 8.09 -11.38
N ALA A 45 -11.21 7.37 -12.40
CA ALA A 45 -10.56 6.14 -12.85
C ALA A 45 -9.12 6.38 -13.34
N MET A 46 -8.89 7.46 -14.09
CA MET A 46 -7.55 7.82 -14.58
C MET A 46 -6.62 8.21 -13.42
N LEU A 47 -7.12 8.97 -12.45
CA LEU A 47 -6.39 9.35 -11.23
C LEU A 47 -5.99 8.13 -10.38
N LEU A 48 -6.92 7.20 -10.16
CA LEU A 48 -6.66 5.95 -9.44
C LEU A 48 -5.62 5.11 -10.17
N PHE A 49 -5.74 4.98 -11.50
CA PHE A 49 -4.79 4.20 -12.27
C PHE A 49 -3.38 4.80 -12.22
N VAL A 50 -3.26 6.12 -12.40
CA VAL A 50 -1.98 6.83 -12.39
C VAL A 50 -1.34 6.81 -11.01
N SER A 51 -2.12 7.00 -9.94
CA SER A 51 -1.61 6.95 -8.56
C SER A 51 -1.13 5.56 -8.15
N ILE A 52 -1.86 4.50 -8.50
CA ILE A 52 -1.46 3.10 -8.25
C ILE A 52 -0.24 2.73 -9.09
N GLY A 53 -0.27 3.04 -10.39
CA GLY A 53 0.82 2.71 -11.32
C GLY A 53 2.12 3.39 -10.93
N SER A 54 2.08 4.69 -10.64
CA SER A 54 3.26 5.45 -10.18
C SER A 54 3.78 4.95 -8.83
N ALA A 55 2.91 4.62 -7.88
CA ALA A 55 3.33 4.05 -6.60
C ALA A 55 4.02 2.69 -6.77
N PHE A 56 3.46 1.79 -7.58
CA PHE A 56 4.02 0.47 -7.86
C PHE A 56 5.38 0.57 -8.56
N VAL A 57 5.48 1.40 -9.61
CA VAL A 57 6.74 1.63 -10.34
C VAL A 57 7.79 2.22 -9.42
N THR A 58 7.43 3.20 -8.59
CA THR A 58 8.37 3.82 -7.64
C THR A 58 8.86 2.81 -6.61
N GLU A 59 8.00 1.94 -6.09
CA GLU A 59 8.42 0.92 -5.13
C GLU A 59 9.37 -0.08 -5.78
N ALA A 60 9.08 -0.51 -7.01
CA ALA A 60 9.96 -1.40 -7.77
C ALA A 60 11.33 -0.76 -8.03
N LEU A 61 11.37 0.51 -8.45
CA LEU A 61 12.60 1.26 -8.69
C LEU A 61 13.40 1.48 -7.41
N MET A 62 12.76 1.91 -6.32
CA MET A 62 13.44 2.16 -5.05
C MET A 62 13.97 0.86 -4.44
N THR A 63 13.22 -0.24 -4.54
CA THR A 63 13.71 -1.56 -4.11
C THR A 63 14.99 -1.95 -4.86
N LEU A 64 15.06 -1.67 -6.16
CA LEU A 64 16.25 -1.93 -6.97
C LEU A 64 17.44 -1.05 -6.54
N ILE A 65 17.20 0.24 -6.32
CA ILE A 65 18.24 1.22 -5.93
C ILE A 65 18.80 0.90 -4.53
N PHE A 66 17.92 0.69 -3.55
CA PHE A 66 18.32 0.45 -2.16
C PHE A 66 18.71 -1.01 -1.87
N ARG A 67 18.63 -1.90 -2.86
CA ARG A 67 18.90 -3.36 -2.76
C ARG A 67 18.19 -4.00 -1.55
N HIS A 68 17.05 -3.45 -1.17
CA HIS A 68 16.22 -4.02 -0.11
C HIS A 68 15.57 -5.32 -0.59
N ARG A 69 15.12 -6.16 0.35
CA ARG A 69 14.31 -7.34 0.00
C ARG A 69 13.10 -6.88 -0.80
N MET A 70 12.67 -7.66 -1.81
CA MET A 70 11.58 -7.26 -2.69
C MET A 70 10.25 -7.07 -1.92
N THR A 71 9.95 -5.83 -1.51
CA THR A 71 8.69 -5.45 -0.83
C THR A 71 7.51 -5.31 -1.81
N VAL A 72 7.78 -5.34 -3.12
CA VAL A 72 6.76 -5.25 -4.19
C VAL A 72 5.68 -6.34 -4.04
N ARG A 73 6.03 -7.49 -3.45
CA ARG A 73 5.10 -8.62 -3.28
C ARG A 73 4.10 -8.42 -2.15
N ASP A 74 4.27 -7.40 -1.30
CA ASP A 74 3.43 -7.17 -0.13
C ASP A 74 2.20 -6.31 -0.43
N LEU A 75 1.97 -5.91 -1.68
CA LEU A 75 0.82 -5.12 -2.15
C LEU A 75 0.68 -3.73 -1.49
N SER A 76 1.61 -3.34 -0.62
CA SER A 76 1.53 -2.11 0.14
C SER A 76 1.61 -0.84 -0.71
N ALA A 77 2.39 -0.82 -1.81
CA ALA A 77 2.37 0.31 -2.74
C ALA A 77 1.02 0.45 -3.46
N VAL A 78 0.36 -0.67 -3.76
CA VAL A 78 -0.97 -0.67 -4.38
C VAL A 78 -1.98 -0.06 -3.42
N VAL A 79 -1.96 -0.46 -2.15
CA VAL A 79 -2.82 0.12 -1.11
C VAL A 79 -2.53 1.62 -0.93
N THR A 80 -1.25 2.01 -0.89
CA THR A 80 -0.87 3.42 -0.76
C THR A 80 -1.37 4.26 -1.94
N GLY A 81 -1.18 3.76 -3.17
CA GLY A 81 -1.68 4.41 -4.38
C GLY A 81 -3.20 4.49 -4.43
N LEU A 82 -3.91 3.42 -4.04
CA LEU A 82 -5.37 3.39 -3.91
C LEU A 82 -5.87 4.47 -2.96
N ILE A 83 -5.35 4.49 -1.72
CA ILE A 83 -5.77 5.45 -0.70
C ILE A 83 -5.48 6.87 -1.16
N LEU A 84 -4.29 7.13 -1.72
CA LEU A 84 -3.92 8.45 -2.23
C LEU A 84 -4.84 8.88 -3.39
N GLY A 85 -5.10 8.01 -4.35
CA GLY A 85 -6.00 8.31 -5.46
C GLY A 85 -7.45 8.57 -5.01
N MET A 86 -7.92 7.89 -3.96
CA MET A 86 -9.24 8.12 -3.37
C MET A 86 -9.35 9.40 -2.54
N LEU A 87 -8.23 9.91 -2.02
CA LEU A 87 -8.17 11.14 -1.23
C LEU A 87 -8.15 12.42 -2.09
N LEU A 88 -7.76 12.30 -3.36
CA LEU A 88 -7.59 13.45 -4.24
C LEU A 88 -8.91 13.85 -4.94
N PRO A 89 -9.10 15.15 -5.23
CA PRO A 89 -10.24 15.59 -6.01
C PRO A 89 -10.15 15.05 -7.46
N PRO A 90 -11.28 14.70 -8.08
CA PRO A 90 -11.32 14.09 -9.41
C PRO A 90 -10.84 15.03 -10.52
N ASP A 91 -10.97 16.35 -10.34
CA ASP A 91 -10.51 17.37 -11.29
C ASP A 91 -8.99 17.61 -11.26
N LEU A 92 -8.25 16.89 -10.41
CA LEU A 92 -6.80 17.05 -10.31
C LEU A 92 -6.11 16.51 -11.56
N GLU A 93 -5.14 17.25 -12.08
CA GLU A 93 -4.32 16.78 -13.19
C GLU A 93 -3.54 15.51 -12.81
N PRO A 94 -3.55 14.45 -13.66
CA PRO A 94 -2.97 13.15 -13.31
C PRO A 94 -1.48 13.18 -12.94
N TRP A 95 -0.70 14.10 -13.50
CA TRP A 95 0.73 14.23 -13.20
C TRP A 95 0.98 14.65 -11.74
N LYS A 96 0.07 15.43 -11.14
CA LYS A 96 0.15 15.85 -9.72
C LYS A 96 -0.09 14.64 -8.80
N ALA A 97 -1.05 13.79 -9.17
CA ALA A 97 -1.29 12.53 -8.45
C ALA A 97 -0.08 11.59 -8.52
N ALA A 98 0.56 11.48 -9.69
CA ALA A 98 1.78 10.69 -9.86
C ALA A 98 2.92 11.22 -8.96
N LEU A 99 3.12 12.53 -8.91
CA LEU A 99 4.14 13.15 -8.06
C LEU A 99 3.90 12.83 -6.57
N GLY A 100 2.65 12.94 -6.11
CA GLY A 100 2.26 12.60 -4.74
C GLY A 100 2.56 11.13 -4.41
N SER A 101 2.19 10.21 -5.30
CA SER A 101 2.47 8.78 -5.15
C SER A 101 3.97 8.47 -5.11
N VAL A 102 4.76 9.09 -5.99
CA VAL A 102 6.22 8.90 -6.03
C VAL A 102 6.82 9.35 -4.70
N LEU A 103 6.45 10.53 -4.20
CA LEU A 103 6.96 11.06 -2.94
C LEU A 103 6.56 10.18 -1.75
N ALA A 104 5.31 9.74 -1.68
CA ALA A 104 4.82 8.87 -0.60
C ALA A 104 5.64 7.57 -0.52
N ILE A 105 5.89 6.93 -1.67
CA ILE A 105 6.66 5.69 -1.72
C ILE A 105 8.16 5.93 -1.49
N ALA A 106 8.73 6.99 -2.05
CA ALA A 106 10.14 7.32 -1.86
C ALA A 106 10.44 7.53 -0.37
N ILE A 107 9.63 8.35 0.32
CA ILE A 107 9.77 8.60 1.76
C ILE A 107 9.65 7.31 2.55
N LYS A 108 8.64 6.48 2.27
CA LYS A 108 8.48 5.15 2.90
C LYS A 108 9.74 4.29 2.75
N GLN A 109 10.36 4.28 1.57
CA GLN A 109 11.57 3.49 1.30
C GLN A 109 12.81 4.06 2.01
N PHE A 110 12.90 5.38 2.19
CA PHE A 110 13.98 6.00 2.98
C PHE A 110 14.01 5.55 4.44
N PHE A 111 12.84 5.32 5.06
CA PHE A 111 12.76 4.77 6.42
C PHE A 111 12.99 3.25 6.48
N GLY A 112 13.20 2.59 5.35
CA GLY A 112 13.51 1.17 5.25
C GLY A 112 12.30 0.26 5.04
N GLY A 113 11.18 0.80 4.53
CA GLY A 113 10.04 0.02 4.06
C GLY A 113 9.00 -0.35 5.13
N ILE A 114 8.26 -1.43 4.90
CA ILE A 114 7.18 -1.89 5.80
C ILE A 114 7.78 -2.42 7.11
N GLY A 115 7.25 -1.96 8.25
CA GLY A 115 7.67 -2.35 9.60
C GLY A 115 8.65 -1.39 10.26
N LYS A 116 9.05 -0.32 9.54
CA LYS A 116 9.85 0.80 10.05
C LYS A 116 9.17 2.16 9.86
N ASN A 117 7.89 2.10 9.50
CA ASN A 117 6.98 3.22 9.28
C ASN A 117 6.28 3.64 10.58
#